data_AF-A0A0L8M2N0-F1
#
_entry.id   AF-A0A0L8M2N0-F1
#
_cell.length_a   1.000
_cell.length_b   1.000
_cell.length_c   1.000
_cell.angle_alpha   90.00
_cell.angle_beta   90.00
_cell.angle_gamma   90.00
#
_symmetry.space_group_name_H-M   'P 1'
#
loop_
_entity.id
_entity.type
_entity.pdbx_description
1 polymer ?
#
loop_
_entity_poly.entity_id
_entity_poly.type
_entity_poly.pdbx_seq_one_letter_code
_entity_poly.pdbx_strand_id
1 'polypeptide(L)'
;MAHLGVGIGWRPEIAEAVERLPGLDWVEVVAENVCPGHLPESLLRLRERGTRVVPHGVSLGLGGADRPDPAKLAALGERAVALGAPLVTEHIAFVRTSSPVLEAGHLLPVPRTRDALDVLCENVRIAQDSLPVPLALENIAALFSWPGEELTEAQFLTELVGRTGVRLLIDVANLHTNRVNRGEDPAAVLDAIPLEALAYVHVAGGIERGGVWHDTHAHPVPPVVLDLLAALRSRVDPPGVLLERDDDFPAEAELAGELAAIRAVVTAGPPAPGRPAAPGSGPAAAEPRPDAAPDPAAAPDAADEPLPVEESARTRVALGQAALLSALVAGTPVPEGFDRRRIRVQARALAAKRADVVARLAPELPEILGGPDPYREAFLSYAKGRPMTAGYRRDALDFAEDLLIRDLPADPVARRRLTAWWRDRTGARPPRRIVRWARALAGRAA
;
A
#
# COMPACT_ATOMS: atom_id res chain seq x y z
N MET A 1 -21.01 8.49 -7.48
CA MET A 1 -20.76 7.97 -6.11
C MET A 1 -21.21 9.04 -5.13
N ALA A 2 -21.69 8.67 -3.94
CA ALA A 2 -22.04 9.69 -2.93
C ALA A 2 -20.78 10.46 -2.51
N HIS A 3 -20.90 11.78 -2.34
CA HIS A 3 -19.83 12.61 -1.80
C HIS A 3 -19.61 12.21 -0.32
N LEU A 4 -18.42 11.66 -0.03
CA LEU A 4 -17.97 11.21 1.28
C LEU A 4 -17.51 12.37 2.17
N GLY A 5 -16.93 13.44 1.60
CA GLY A 5 -16.36 14.54 2.39
C GLY A 5 -14.98 14.22 2.97
N VAL A 6 -14.65 14.80 4.13
CA VAL A 6 -13.32 14.63 4.75
C VAL A 6 -13.38 13.59 5.86
N GLY A 7 -12.54 12.56 5.74
CA GLY A 7 -12.45 11.43 6.67
C GLY A 7 -11.05 11.30 7.29
N ILE A 8 -10.91 10.32 8.17
CA ILE A 8 -9.64 9.96 8.82
C ILE A 8 -9.50 8.44 8.92
N GLY A 9 -8.27 7.94 8.81
CA GLY A 9 -7.94 6.56 9.13
C GLY A 9 -8.25 6.25 10.59
N TRP A 10 -9.10 5.26 10.83
CA TRP A 10 -9.31 4.68 12.15
C TRP A 10 -8.22 3.65 12.43
N ARG A 11 -7.57 3.78 13.58
CA ARG A 11 -6.62 2.80 14.12
C ARG A 11 -7.00 2.52 15.58
N PRO A 12 -6.80 1.30 16.10
CA PRO A 12 -7.11 0.98 17.50
C PRO A 12 -6.53 1.99 18.50
N GLU A 13 -5.34 2.50 18.23
CA GLU A 13 -4.58 3.43 19.07
C GLU A 13 -5.23 4.81 19.21
N ILE A 14 -5.95 5.27 18.18
CA ILE A 14 -6.65 6.57 18.14
C ILE A 14 -8.17 6.43 18.05
N ALA A 15 -8.71 5.23 18.22
CA ALA A 15 -10.11 4.90 17.99
C ALA A 15 -11.08 5.82 18.73
N GLU A 16 -10.78 6.11 20.01
CA GLU A 16 -11.59 6.97 20.88
C GLU A 16 -11.49 8.45 20.47
N ALA A 17 -10.32 8.91 20.02
CA ALA A 17 -10.15 10.27 19.53
C ALA A 17 -10.93 10.46 18.21
N VAL A 18 -10.78 9.52 17.27
CA VAL A 18 -11.51 9.51 15.99
C VAL A 18 -13.02 9.51 16.22
N GLU A 19 -13.50 8.72 17.18
CA GLU A 19 -14.92 8.68 17.51
C GLU A 19 -15.45 10.05 17.97
N ARG A 20 -14.69 10.80 18.77
CA ARG A 20 -15.11 12.10 19.32
C ARG A 20 -15.01 13.26 18.32
N LEU A 21 -14.32 13.09 17.20
CA LEU A 21 -14.18 14.15 16.20
C LEU A 21 -15.55 14.61 15.67
N PRO A 22 -15.87 15.92 15.77
CA PRO A 22 -17.14 16.44 15.30
C PRO A 22 -17.17 16.49 13.77
N GLY A 23 -18.34 16.19 13.18
CA GLY A 23 -18.55 16.31 11.73
C GLY A 23 -17.75 15.33 10.88
N LEU A 24 -17.36 14.19 11.45
CA LEU A 24 -16.66 13.13 10.72
C LEU A 24 -17.65 12.30 9.88
N ASP A 25 -17.57 12.48 8.57
CA ASP A 25 -18.51 11.92 7.60
C ASP A 25 -18.26 10.43 7.33
N TRP A 26 -16.99 10.01 7.41
CA TRP A 26 -16.55 8.64 7.17
C TRP A 26 -15.17 8.37 7.78
N VAL A 27 -14.86 7.08 7.95
CA VAL A 27 -13.55 6.58 8.37
C VAL A 27 -13.11 5.43 7.47
N GLU A 28 -11.80 5.25 7.40
CA GLU A 28 -11.21 4.07 6.80
C GLU A 28 -10.59 3.15 7.85
N VAL A 29 -10.69 1.84 7.69
CA VAL A 29 -10.07 0.85 8.56
C VAL A 29 -9.15 -0.05 7.76
N VAL A 30 -8.00 -0.42 8.31
CA VAL A 30 -7.19 -1.50 7.74
C VAL A 30 -7.98 -2.80 7.88
N ALA A 31 -8.38 -3.39 6.76
CA ALA A 31 -9.30 -4.52 6.71
C ALA A 31 -8.77 -5.69 7.56
N GLU A 32 -7.50 -6.02 7.42
CA GLU A 32 -6.84 -7.12 8.13
C GLU A 32 -6.87 -6.97 9.66
N ASN A 33 -7.03 -5.75 10.19
CA ASN A 33 -7.12 -5.48 11.62
C ASN A 33 -8.54 -5.61 12.18
N VAL A 34 -9.55 -5.84 11.33
CA VAL A 34 -10.95 -5.96 11.72
C VAL A 34 -11.40 -7.43 11.68
N CYS A 35 -12.05 -7.87 12.75
CA CYS A 35 -12.72 -9.15 12.84
C CYS A 35 -14.23 -8.98 12.58
N PRO A 36 -14.80 -9.54 11.49
CA PRO A 36 -16.23 -9.40 11.18
C PRO A 36 -17.17 -9.79 12.34
N GLY A 37 -16.83 -10.82 13.11
CA GLY A 37 -17.63 -11.29 14.24
C GLY A 37 -17.48 -10.49 15.53
N HIS A 38 -16.48 -9.61 15.62
CA HIS A 38 -16.16 -8.85 16.83
C HIS A 38 -15.64 -7.46 16.43
N LEU A 39 -16.53 -6.63 15.89
CA LEU A 39 -16.18 -5.25 15.56
C LEU A 39 -15.85 -4.45 16.83
N PRO A 40 -14.79 -3.64 16.83
CA PRO A 40 -14.49 -2.68 17.90
C PRO A 40 -15.70 -1.81 18.25
N GLU A 41 -15.93 -1.54 19.54
CA GLU A 41 -17.09 -0.77 20.01
C GLU A 41 -17.16 0.64 19.41
N SER A 42 -16.01 1.30 19.24
CA SER A 42 -15.97 2.64 18.61
C SER A 42 -16.43 2.62 17.17
N LEU A 43 -16.13 1.55 16.39
CA LEU A 43 -16.66 1.37 15.04
C LEU A 43 -18.17 1.13 15.05
N LEU A 44 -18.70 0.40 16.04
CA LEU A 44 -20.15 0.23 16.20
C LEU A 44 -20.82 1.58 16.47
N ARG A 45 -20.29 2.38 17.41
CA ARG A 45 -20.81 3.72 17.74
C ARG A 45 -20.72 4.69 16.55
N LEU A 46 -19.62 4.65 15.79
CA LEU A 46 -19.45 5.39 14.53
C LEU A 46 -20.54 5.02 13.51
N ARG A 47 -20.82 3.72 13.35
CA ARG A 47 -21.84 3.25 12.41
C ARG A 47 -23.27 3.59 12.86
N GLU A 48 -23.56 3.47 14.16
CA GLU A 48 -24.87 3.79 14.74
C GLU A 48 -25.27 5.25 14.51
N ARG A 49 -24.31 6.18 14.49
CA ARG A 49 -24.53 7.59 14.15
C ARG A 49 -24.49 7.91 12.65
N GLY A 50 -24.31 6.91 11.79
CA GLY A 50 -24.33 7.07 10.34
C GLY A 50 -22.97 7.39 9.70
N THR A 51 -21.85 7.31 10.42
CA THR A 51 -20.51 7.44 9.82
C THR A 51 -20.23 6.22 8.93
N ARG A 52 -19.84 6.46 7.67
CA ARG A 52 -19.48 5.38 6.74
C ARG A 52 -18.13 4.78 7.11
N VAL A 53 -17.97 3.48 6.95
CA VAL A 53 -16.69 2.79 7.19
C VAL A 53 -16.25 2.10 5.91
N VAL A 54 -15.04 2.44 5.43
CA VAL A 54 -14.44 1.82 4.24
C VAL A 54 -13.29 0.91 4.69
N PRO A 55 -13.32 -0.39 4.39
CA PRO A 55 -12.19 -1.28 4.62
C PRO A 55 -11.16 -1.12 3.50
N HIS A 56 -9.93 -0.90 3.91
CA HIS A 56 -8.76 -0.78 3.05
C HIS A 56 -7.82 -1.97 3.29
N GLY A 57 -7.66 -2.81 2.27
CA GLY A 57 -6.82 -3.99 2.31
C GLY A 57 -5.35 -3.65 2.05
N VAL A 58 -4.44 -4.40 2.68
CA VAL A 58 -2.99 -4.21 2.51
C VAL A 58 -2.26 -5.48 2.08
N SER A 59 -3.00 -6.58 1.85
CA SER A 59 -2.40 -7.92 1.74
C SER A 59 -2.83 -8.77 0.54
N LEU A 60 -3.77 -8.35 -0.31
CA LEU A 60 -4.18 -9.16 -1.46
C LEU A 60 -3.03 -9.27 -2.46
N GLY A 61 -2.40 -8.14 -2.80
CA GLY A 61 -1.27 -8.11 -3.73
C GLY A 61 -1.70 -8.42 -5.16
N LEU A 62 -2.75 -7.74 -5.64
CA LEU A 62 -3.37 -7.97 -6.95
C LEU A 62 -2.41 -7.77 -8.13
N GLY A 63 -1.31 -7.05 -7.93
CA GLY A 63 -0.23 -6.89 -8.89
C GLY A 63 0.73 -8.09 -9.00
N GLY A 64 0.56 -9.12 -8.18
CA GLY A 64 1.36 -10.34 -8.22
C GLY A 64 1.05 -11.22 -9.44
N ALA A 65 2.04 -12.01 -9.87
CA ALA A 65 1.87 -12.98 -10.95
C ALA A 65 0.97 -14.16 -10.59
N ASP A 66 0.76 -14.44 -9.31
CA ASP A 66 -0.21 -15.44 -8.86
C ASP A 66 -1.63 -14.87 -8.93
N ARG A 67 -2.63 -15.72 -9.13
CA ARG A 67 -4.04 -15.31 -9.00
C ARG A 67 -4.35 -14.95 -7.53
N PRO A 68 -5.31 -14.03 -7.27
CA PRO A 68 -5.66 -13.66 -5.91
C PRO A 68 -6.13 -14.87 -5.09
N ASP A 69 -5.72 -14.92 -3.82
CA ASP A 69 -6.10 -15.98 -2.89
C ASP A 69 -7.62 -15.92 -2.61
N PRO A 70 -8.40 -16.95 -2.96
CA PRO A 70 -9.85 -16.96 -2.76
C PRO A 70 -10.26 -16.79 -1.29
N ALA A 71 -9.48 -17.31 -0.35
CA ALA A 71 -9.78 -17.18 1.07
C ALA A 71 -9.59 -15.74 1.57
N LYS A 72 -8.58 -15.03 1.04
CA LYS A 72 -8.38 -13.61 1.37
C LYS A 72 -9.46 -12.72 0.76
N LEU A 73 -9.88 -13.01 -0.47
CA LEU A 73 -11.01 -12.31 -1.11
C LEU A 73 -12.31 -12.51 -0.32
N ALA A 74 -12.63 -13.76 0.05
CA ALA A 74 -13.79 -14.06 0.88
C ALA A 74 -13.73 -13.31 2.21
N ALA A 75 -12.58 -13.33 2.89
CA ALA A 75 -12.40 -12.63 4.15
C ALA A 75 -12.50 -11.09 4.02
N LEU A 76 -12.07 -10.50 2.89
CA LEU A 76 -12.28 -9.07 2.62
C LEU A 76 -13.76 -8.77 2.38
N GLY A 77 -14.46 -9.62 1.62
CA GLY A 77 -15.90 -9.51 1.39
C GLY A 77 -16.72 -9.60 2.69
N GLU A 78 -16.40 -10.53 3.58
CA GLU A 78 -17.03 -10.64 4.90
C GLU A 78 -16.89 -9.36 5.73
N ARG A 79 -15.71 -8.73 5.70
CA ARG A 79 -15.45 -7.45 6.38
C ARG A 79 -16.27 -6.32 5.77
N ALA A 80 -16.33 -6.25 4.44
CA ALA A 80 -17.15 -5.27 3.75
C ALA A 80 -18.63 -5.37 4.15
N VAL A 81 -19.17 -6.60 4.20
CA VAL A 81 -20.55 -6.87 4.64
C VAL A 81 -20.74 -6.49 6.11
N ALA A 82 -19.84 -6.93 7.00
CA ALA A 82 -19.94 -6.65 8.43
C ALA A 82 -19.93 -5.15 8.75
N LEU A 83 -19.12 -4.38 8.01
CA LEU A 83 -19.02 -2.92 8.12
C LEU A 83 -20.16 -2.18 7.41
N GLY A 84 -20.91 -2.84 6.52
CA GLY A 84 -21.86 -2.17 5.63
C GLY A 84 -21.17 -1.19 4.68
N ALA A 85 -19.99 -1.57 4.20
CA ALA A 85 -19.10 -0.69 3.45
C ALA A 85 -19.66 -0.37 2.06
N PRO A 86 -19.51 0.87 1.56
CA PRO A 86 -19.97 1.24 0.22
C PRO A 86 -19.00 0.77 -0.89
N LEU A 87 -17.76 0.49 -0.54
CA LEU A 87 -16.71 -0.05 -1.40
C LEU A 87 -15.62 -0.69 -0.52
N VAL A 88 -14.70 -1.42 -1.14
CA VAL A 88 -13.42 -1.79 -0.54
C VAL A 88 -12.27 -1.21 -1.36
N THR A 89 -11.12 -1.00 -0.72
CA THR A 89 -9.91 -0.54 -1.41
C THR A 89 -8.74 -1.48 -1.21
N GLU A 90 -7.81 -1.47 -2.16
CA GLU A 90 -6.53 -2.19 -2.15
C GLU A 90 -5.52 -1.42 -3.01
N HIS A 91 -4.29 -1.88 -3.08
CA HIS A 91 -3.19 -1.28 -3.79
C HIS A 91 -2.88 -1.98 -5.10
N ILE A 92 -2.31 -1.19 -6.01
CA ILE A 92 -1.64 -1.66 -7.22
C ILE A 92 -0.22 -2.09 -6.82
N ALA A 93 -0.15 -3.22 -6.12
CA ALA A 93 1.10 -3.74 -5.57
C ALA A 93 1.17 -5.26 -5.68
N PHE A 94 2.39 -5.79 -5.66
CA PHE A 94 2.63 -7.18 -5.31
C PHE A 94 3.33 -7.24 -3.94
N VAL A 95 3.13 -8.35 -3.22
CA VAL A 95 3.65 -8.49 -1.83
C VAL A 95 4.36 -9.83 -1.60
N ARG A 96 4.20 -10.78 -2.53
CA ARG A 96 4.67 -12.15 -2.40
C ARG A 96 4.89 -12.83 -3.76
N THR A 97 5.57 -13.97 -3.73
CA THR A 97 5.71 -14.91 -4.84
C THR A 97 5.47 -16.33 -4.37
N SER A 98 4.95 -17.21 -5.23
CA SER A 98 4.71 -18.63 -4.96
C SER A 98 5.93 -19.53 -5.23
N SER A 99 6.82 -19.13 -6.13
CA SER A 99 8.01 -19.91 -6.51
C SER A 99 9.24 -19.02 -6.74
N PRO A 100 10.19 -18.96 -5.78
CA PRO A 100 10.09 -19.50 -4.42
C PRO A 100 9.01 -18.78 -3.60
N VAL A 101 8.53 -19.44 -2.53
CA VAL A 101 7.59 -18.84 -1.57
C VAL A 101 8.31 -17.75 -0.77
N LEU A 102 8.05 -16.49 -1.08
CA LEU A 102 8.63 -15.32 -0.42
C LEU A 102 7.54 -14.27 -0.13
N GLU A 103 7.71 -13.49 0.93
CA GLU A 103 6.76 -12.44 1.32
C GLU A 103 7.53 -11.21 1.80
N ALA A 104 7.28 -10.06 1.17
CA ALA A 104 7.86 -8.78 1.57
C ALA A 104 7.32 -8.30 2.94
N GLY A 105 6.07 -8.67 3.26
CA GLY A 105 5.35 -8.12 4.41
C GLY A 105 5.02 -6.63 4.26
N HIS A 106 5.12 -6.11 3.03
CA HIS A 106 4.83 -4.73 2.67
C HIS A 106 4.62 -4.64 1.14
N LEU A 107 4.02 -3.54 0.69
CA LEU A 107 3.73 -3.26 -0.70
C LEU A 107 5.01 -3.07 -1.51
N LEU A 108 5.05 -3.66 -2.72
CA LEU A 108 6.10 -3.44 -3.70
C LEU A 108 5.50 -3.01 -5.04
N PRO A 109 6.16 -2.08 -5.77
CA PRO A 109 5.65 -1.55 -7.02
C PRO A 109 5.60 -2.65 -8.08
N VAL A 110 4.56 -2.64 -8.91
CA VAL A 110 4.47 -3.54 -10.08
C VAL A 110 5.33 -2.99 -11.23
N PRO A 111 5.87 -3.86 -12.12
CA PRO A 111 6.45 -3.38 -13.36
C PRO A 111 5.36 -2.77 -14.24
N ARG A 112 5.55 -1.54 -14.74
CA ARG A 112 4.60 -0.88 -15.65
C ARG A 112 4.80 -1.33 -17.10
N THR A 113 4.66 -2.63 -17.34
CA THR A 113 4.72 -3.28 -18.67
C THR A 113 3.34 -3.76 -19.10
N ARG A 114 3.18 -4.04 -20.39
CA ARG A 114 1.94 -4.61 -20.95
C ARG A 114 1.59 -5.95 -20.33
N ASP A 115 2.57 -6.85 -20.19
CA ASP A 115 2.38 -8.16 -19.54
C ASP A 115 1.85 -8.02 -18.10
N ALA A 116 2.42 -7.10 -17.33
CA ALA A 116 2.02 -6.89 -15.94
C ALA A 116 0.65 -6.22 -15.82
N LEU A 117 0.32 -5.33 -16.76
CA LEU A 117 -1.02 -4.75 -16.86
C LEU A 117 -2.06 -5.82 -17.19
N ASP A 118 -1.76 -6.74 -18.10
CA ASP A 118 -2.66 -7.84 -18.47
C ASP A 118 -2.93 -8.76 -17.26
N VAL A 119 -1.87 -9.17 -16.55
CA VAL A 119 -1.98 -9.95 -15.31
C VAL A 119 -2.79 -9.23 -14.25
N LEU A 120 -2.50 -7.94 -14.01
CA LEU A 120 -3.23 -7.13 -13.04
C LEU A 120 -4.71 -7.02 -13.43
N CYS A 121 -5.04 -6.79 -14.70
CA CYS A 121 -6.42 -6.70 -15.16
C CYS A 121 -7.19 -8.01 -14.93
N GLU A 122 -6.58 -9.18 -15.18
CA GLU A 122 -7.20 -10.48 -14.85
C GLU A 122 -7.44 -10.61 -13.34
N ASN A 123 -6.42 -10.30 -12.53
CA ASN A 123 -6.52 -10.40 -11.07
C ASN A 123 -7.57 -9.43 -10.49
N VAL A 124 -7.70 -8.24 -11.05
CA VAL A 124 -8.71 -7.24 -10.67
C VAL A 124 -10.12 -7.72 -11.00
N ARG A 125 -10.33 -8.33 -12.17
CA ARG A 125 -11.64 -8.92 -12.52
C ARG A 125 -12.02 -10.06 -11.57
N ILE A 126 -11.09 -10.96 -11.27
CA ILE A 126 -11.30 -12.03 -10.27
C ILE A 126 -11.72 -11.43 -8.91
N ALA A 127 -11.05 -10.35 -8.49
CA ALA A 127 -11.38 -9.68 -7.24
C ALA A 127 -12.77 -9.03 -7.29
N GLN A 128 -13.10 -8.28 -8.37
CA GLN A 128 -14.40 -7.65 -8.57
C GLN A 128 -15.54 -8.67 -8.57
N ASP A 129 -15.36 -9.82 -9.22
CA ASP A 129 -16.35 -10.91 -9.26
C ASP A 129 -16.57 -11.58 -7.90
N SER A 130 -15.56 -11.55 -7.04
CA SER A 130 -15.59 -12.20 -5.72
C SER A 130 -16.08 -11.27 -4.60
N LEU A 131 -15.97 -9.95 -4.79
CA LEU A 131 -16.27 -8.96 -3.75
C LEU A 131 -17.74 -8.52 -3.81
N PRO A 132 -18.41 -8.36 -2.65
CA PRO A 132 -19.83 -8.01 -2.61
C PRO A 132 -20.11 -6.52 -2.87
N VAL A 133 -19.06 -5.71 -3.00
CA VAL A 133 -19.12 -4.25 -3.18
C VAL A 133 -18.02 -3.80 -4.16
N PRO A 134 -18.14 -2.60 -4.76
CA PRO A 134 -17.13 -2.10 -5.68
C PRO A 134 -15.71 -2.08 -5.10
N LEU A 135 -14.72 -2.30 -5.96
CA LEU A 135 -13.29 -2.21 -5.66
C LEU A 135 -12.72 -0.88 -6.17
N ALA A 136 -11.91 -0.20 -5.36
CA ALA A 136 -11.01 0.85 -5.82
C ALA A 136 -9.54 0.49 -5.57
N LEU A 137 -8.66 0.94 -6.44
CA LEU A 137 -7.23 0.62 -6.38
C LEU A 137 -6.35 1.86 -6.20
N GLU A 138 -5.36 1.72 -5.33
CA GLU A 138 -4.46 2.77 -4.89
C GLU A 138 -3.10 2.74 -5.60
N ASN A 139 -2.62 3.91 -6.01
CA ASN A 139 -1.23 4.11 -6.44
C ASN A 139 -0.30 4.10 -5.21
N ILE A 140 0.84 3.43 -5.30
CA ILE A 140 1.76 3.32 -4.17
C ILE A 140 2.97 4.24 -4.29
N ALA A 141 3.56 4.60 -3.15
CA ALA A 141 4.93 5.11 -3.10
C ALA A 141 5.94 4.04 -3.56
N ALA A 142 6.85 4.42 -4.45
CA ALA A 142 7.87 3.55 -4.98
C ALA A 142 9.28 4.14 -4.78
N LEU A 143 10.15 3.35 -4.13
CA LEU A 143 11.55 3.74 -3.88
C LEU A 143 12.47 3.50 -5.08
N PHE A 144 12.07 2.62 -5.99
CA PHE A 144 12.85 2.21 -7.16
C PHE A 144 11.91 2.05 -8.36
N SER A 145 12.50 2.09 -9.56
CA SER A 145 11.81 1.80 -10.82
C SER A 145 12.13 0.40 -11.32
N TRP A 146 11.17 -0.21 -12.00
CA TRP A 146 11.42 -1.44 -12.73
C TRP A 146 12.23 -1.13 -14.00
N PRO A 147 13.22 -1.97 -14.37
CA PRO A 147 13.83 -1.86 -15.68
C PRO A 147 12.81 -2.26 -16.75
N GLY A 148 12.80 -1.53 -17.87
CA GLY A 148 11.93 -1.82 -19.01
C GLY A 148 10.46 -1.42 -18.82
N GLU A 149 10.15 -0.41 -17.97
CA GLU A 149 8.81 0.17 -17.94
C GLU A 149 8.42 0.73 -19.33
N GLU A 150 7.25 0.33 -19.80
CA GLU A 150 6.70 0.69 -21.12
C GLU A 150 5.64 1.79 -21.01
N LEU A 151 5.07 1.95 -19.81
CA LEU A 151 3.97 2.85 -19.50
C LEU A 151 4.37 3.80 -18.37
N THR A 152 3.99 5.06 -18.52
CA THR A 152 3.97 6.03 -17.40
C THR A 152 2.91 5.63 -16.36
N GLU A 153 2.95 6.22 -15.16
CA GLU A 153 1.94 5.98 -14.12
C GLU A 153 0.53 6.25 -14.66
N ALA A 154 0.34 7.42 -15.27
CA ALA A 154 -0.95 7.81 -15.81
C ALA A 154 -1.44 6.85 -16.89
N GLN A 155 -0.59 6.46 -17.84
CA GLN A 155 -0.97 5.48 -18.87
C GLN A 155 -1.36 4.12 -18.25
N PHE A 156 -0.61 3.64 -17.27
CA PHE A 156 -0.89 2.38 -16.59
C PHE A 156 -2.24 2.42 -15.86
N LEU A 157 -2.52 3.50 -15.12
CA LEU A 157 -3.79 3.69 -14.41
C LEU A 157 -4.97 3.89 -15.37
N THR A 158 -4.82 4.70 -16.41
CA THR A 158 -5.85 4.95 -17.41
C THR A 158 -6.26 3.66 -18.12
N GLU A 159 -5.29 2.84 -18.51
CA GLU A 159 -5.59 1.57 -19.16
C GLU A 159 -6.18 0.53 -18.21
N LEU A 160 -5.71 0.47 -16.96
CA LEU A 160 -6.30 -0.40 -15.94
C LEU A 160 -7.79 -0.09 -15.75
N VAL A 161 -8.13 1.19 -15.57
CA VAL A 161 -9.51 1.65 -15.46
C VAL A 161 -10.29 1.33 -16.73
N GLY A 162 -9.77 1.66 -17.92
CA GLY A 162 -10.46 1.41 -19.18
C GLY A 162 -10.78 -0.06 -19.42
N ARG A 163 -9.90 -0.98 -18.99
CA ARG A 163 -10.06 -2.43 -19.21
C ARG A 163 -10.89 -3.14 -18.14
N THR A 164 -11.02 -2.58 -16.94
CA THR A 164 -11.65 -3.27 -15.80
C THR A 164 -12.83 -2.51 -15.18
N GLY A 165 -12.98 -1.22 -15.48
CA GLY A 165 -13.95 -0.34 -14.83
C GLY A 165 -13.70 -0.12 -13.34
N VAL A 166 -12.53 -0.56 -12.81
CA VAL A 166 -12.17 -0.38 -11.40
C VAL A 166 -12.10 1.10 -11.04
N ARG A 167 -12.43 1.44 -9.80
CA ARG A 167 -12.30 2.81 -9.30
C ARG A 167 -10.85 3.09 -8.89
N LEU A 168 -10.48 4.36 -8.79
CA LEU A 168 -9.15 4.76 -8.31
C LEU A 168 -9.21 5.39 -6.93
N LEU A 169 -8.31 4.97 -6.05
CA LEU A 169 -7.91 5.71 -4.87
C LEU A 169 -6.60 6.41 -5.21
N ILE A 170 -6.56 7.73 -5.19
CA ILE A 170 -5.32 8.47 -5.47
C ILE A 170 -4.74 8.99 -4.18
N ASP A 171 -3.54 8.52 -3.83
CA ASP A 171 -2.77 9.11 -2.76
C ASP A 171 -1.81 10.17 -3.31
N VAL A 172 -2.09 11.43 -2.96
CA VAL A 172 -1.25 12.56 -3.37
C VAL A 172 0.07 12.63 -2.60
N ALA A 173 0.16 12.02 -1.41
CA ALA A 173 1.43 11.82 -0.70
C ALA A 173 2.31 10.81 -1.43
N ASN A 174 1.72 9.74 -2.00
CA ASN A 174 2.44 8.83 -2.89
C ASN A 174 2.92 9.51 -4.17
N LEU A 175 2.14 10.41 -4.77
CA LEU A 175 2.61 11.21 -5.91
C LEU A 175 3.81 12.10 -5.53
N HIS A 176 3.79 12.73 -4.35
CA HIS A 176 4.94 13.48 -3.85
C HIS A 176 6.17 12.58 -3.65
N THR A 177 5.96 11.41 -3.04
CA THR A 177 7.01 10.41 -2.83
C THR A 177 7.64 9.97 -4.15
N ASN A 178 6.82 9.71 -5.17
CA ASN A 178 7.27 9.30 -6.51
C ASN A 178 8.00 10.43 -7.23
N ARG A 179 7.61 11.69 -7.02
CA ARG A 179 8.39 12.85 -7.49
C ARG A 179 9.80 12.88 -6.92
N VAL A 180 9.93 12.77 -5.60
CA VAL A 180 11.25 12.85 -4.93
C VAL A 180 12.11 11.62 -5.25
N ASN A 181 11.52 10.43 -5.25
CA ASN A 181 12.27 9.18 -5.38
C ASN A 181 12.56 8.78 -6.83
N ARG A 182 11.66 9.08 -7.76
CA ARG A 182 11.70 8.62 -9.16
C ARG A 182 11.73 9.75 -10.19
N GLY A 183 11.57 11.01 -9.76
CA GLY A 183 11.56 12.16 -10.66
C GLY A 183 10.26 12.29 -11.47
N GLU A 184 9.20 11.60 -11.06
CA GLU A 184 7.90 11.68 -11.74
C GLU A 184 7.24 13.05 -11.50
N ASP A 185 6.50 13.56 -12.49
CA ASP A 185 5.83 14.86 -12.36
C ASP A 185 4.37 14.69 -11.94
N PRO A 186 3.99 15.02 -10.68
CA PRO A 186 2.63 14.81 -10.19
C PRO A 186 1.58 15.57 -11.01
N ALA A 187 1.92 16.76 -11.52
CA ALA A 187 1.01 17.54 -12.35
C ALA A 187 0.68 16.79 -13.65
N ALA A 188 1.69 16.28 -14.34
CA ALA A 188 1.51 15.47 -15.54
C ALA A 188 0.71 14.18 -15.27
N VAL A 189 0.88 13.55 -14.10
CA VAL A 189 0.06 12.40 -13.71
C VAL A 189 -1.40 12.81 -13.52
N LEU A 190 -1.66 13.85 -12.72
CA LEU A 190 -3.01 14.35 -12.46
C LEU A 190 -3.74 14.84 -13.71
N ASP A 191 -3.00 15.35 -14.71
CA ASP A 191 -3.56 15.79 -16.00
C ASP A 191 -4.02 14.63 -16.89
N ALA A 192 -3.51 13.41 -16.67
CA ALA A 192 -3.66 12.29 -17.60
C ALA A 192 -4.43 11.08 -17.04
N ILE A 193 -4.63 11.00 -15.71
CA ILE A 193 -5.43 9.93 -15.09
C ILE A 193 -6.94 10.17 -15.25
N PRO A 194 -7.78 9.11 -15.26
CA PRO A 194 -9.23 9.23 -15.42
C PRO A 194 -9.89 9.65 -14.10
N LEU A 195 -9.89 10.95 -13.81
CA LEU A 195 -10.40 11.52 -12.55
C LEU A 195 -11.90 11.23 -12.33
N GLU A 196 -12.67 10.90 -13.35
CA GLU A 196 -14.05 10.42 -13.25
C GLU A 196 -14.18 9.04 -12.57
N ALA A 197 -13.10 8.25 -12.58
CA ALA A 197 -13.02 6.95 -11.91
C ALA A 197 -12.65 7.07 -10.42
N LEU A 198 -12.32 8.28 -9.94
CA LEU A 198 -11.91 8.53 -8.57
C LEU A 198 -12.99 8.08 -7.57
N ALA A 199 -12.59 7.28 -6.58
CA ALA A 199 -13.38 6.88 -5.43
C ALA A 199 -13.18 7.88 -4.28
N TYR A 200 -11.92 8.11 -3.90
CA TYR A 200 -11.52 9.14 -2.94
C TYR A 200 -9.99 9.35 -3.02
N VAL A 201 -9.48 10.28 -2.21
CA VAL A 201 -8.08 10.69 -2.17
C VAL A 201 -7.49 10.42 -0.80
N HIS A 202 -6.25 9.91 -0.74
CA HIS A 202 -5.46 9.87 0.47
C HIS A 202 -4.55 11.09 0.58
N VAL A 203 -4.41 11.60 1.80
CA VAL A 203 -3.37 12.54 2.19
C VAL A 203 -2.68 12.02 3.44
N ALA A 204 -1.37 11.94 3.36
CA ALA A 204 -0.54 11.50 4.46
C ALA A 204 0.70 12.39 4.60
N GLY A 205 1.37 12.28 5.74
CA GLY A 205 2.67 12.89 5.92
C GLY A 205 3.82 11.90 5.82
N GLY A 206 5.00 12.43 5.56
CA GLY A 206 6.21 11.67 5.38
C GLY A 206 7.43 12.52 5.70
N ILE A 207 8.62 11.93 5.54
CA ILE A 207 9.87 12.62 5.83
C ILE A 207 10.93 12.31 4.80
N GLU A 208 11.73 13.31 4.47
CA GLU A 208 12.92 13.13 3.67
C GLU A 208 14.13 12.76 4.55
N ARG A 209 14.84 11.68 4.20
CA ARG A 209 16.11 11.31 4.83
C ARG A 209 17.14 10.94 3.76
N GLY A 210 18.19 11.74 3.66
CA GLY A 210 19.33 11.45 2.77
C GLY A 210 18.97 11.45 1.27
N GLY A 211 18.08 12.36 0.84
CA GLY A 211 17.62 12.48 -0.55
C GLY A 211 16.59 11.43 -0.95
N VAL A 212 15.94 10.80 0.02
CA VAL A 212 14.90 9.79 -0.17
C VAL A 212 13.70 10.20 0.66
N TRP A 213 12.54 10.31 0.01
CA TRP A 213 11.28 10.49 0.73
C TRP A 213 10.82 9.14 1.26
N HIS A 214 10.59 9.10 2.57
CA HIS A 214 10.01 7.98 3.28
C HIS A 214 8.55 8.30 3.56
N ASP A 215 7.71 7.56 2.87
CA ASP A 215 6.29 7.52 3.14
C ASP A 215 6.03 6.71 4.41
N THR A 216 5.78 7.42 5.51
CA THR A 216 5.74 6.84 6.86
C THR A 216 4.37 6.91 7.50
N HIS A 217 3.53 7.83 7.04
CA HIS A 217 2.21 8.15 7.61
C HIS A 217 2.27 8.48 9.12
N ALA A 218 3.45 8.80 9.62
CA ALA A 218 3.74 9.07 11.03
C ALA A 218 4.02 10.55 11.31
N HIS A 219 4.01 11.39 10.27
CA HIS A 219 4.37 12.80 10.38
C HIS A 219 3.22 13.70 9.92
N PRO A 220 3.12 14.96 10.40
CA PRO A 220 2.11 15.91 9.93
C PRO A 220 2.08 16.04 8.41
N VAL A 221 0.91 16.27 7.83
CA VAL A 221 0.75 16.51 6.39
C VAL A 221 1.53 17.79 6.02
N PRO A 222 2.57 17.67 5.17
CA PRO A 222 3.39 18.83 4.83
C PRO A 222 2.65 19.73 3.81
N PRO A 223 2.98 21.04 3.74
CA PRO A 223 2.36 21.96 2.78
C PRO A 223 2.40 21.48 1.33
N VAL A 224 3.49 20.83 0.91
CA VAL A 224 3.63 20.29 -0.46
C VAL A 224 2.59 19.23 -0.81
N VAL A 225 2.10 18.46 0.16
CA VAL A 225 1.02 17.48 -0.06
C VAL A 225 -0.33 18.18 -0.14
N LEU A 226 -0.56 19.23 0.67
CA LEU A 226 -1.76 20.07 0.55
C LEU A 226 -1.81 20.82 -0.79
N ASP A 227 -0.67 21.26 -1.32
CA ASP A 227 -0.57 21.89 -2.64
C ASP A 227 -0.95 20.90 -3.75
N LEU A 228 -0.54 19.62 -3.64
CA LEU A 228 -0.95 18.57 -4.57
C LEU A 228 -2.44 18.23 -4.45
N LEU A 229 -2.99 18.22 -3.25
CA LEU A 229 -4.44 18.10 -3.05
C LEU A 229 -5.18 19.26 -3.71
N ALA A 230 -4.69 20.49 -3.58
CA ALA A 230 -5.26 21.67 -4.23
C ALA A 230 -5.17 21.55 -5.77
N ALA A 231 -4.05 21.05 -6.29
CA ALA A 231 -3.88 20.78 -7.71
C ALA A 231 -4.88 19.74 -8.22
N LEU A 232 -5.10 18.63 -7.50
CA LEU A 232 -6.14 17.65 -7.82
C LEU A 232 -7.54 18.30 -7.77
N ARG A 233 -7.83 19.04 -6.70
CA ARG A 233 -9.12 19.72 -6.49
C ARG A 233 -9.45 20.73 -7.60
N SER A 234 -8.44 21.33 -8.23
CA SER A 234 -8.62 22.24 -9.36
C SER A 234 -9.09 21.55 -10.64
N ARG A 235 -8.91 20.23 -10.74
CA ARG A 235 -9.28 19.40 -11.91
C ARG A 235 -10.59 18.65 -11.70
N VAL A 236 -10.86 18.21 -10.47
CA VAL A 236 -12.05 17.44 -10.10
C VAL A 236 -12.53 17.82 -8.70
N ASP A 237 -13.82 17.70 -8.43
CA ASP A 237 -14.33 17.70 -7.06
C ASP A 237 -14.21 16.25 -6.51
N PRO A 238 -13.21 15.96 -5.67
CA PRO A 238 -12.98 14.59 -5.22
C PRO A 238 -14.16 14.12 -4.36
N PRO A 239 -14.68 12.90 -4.54
CA PRO A 239 -15.81 12.44 -3.73
C PRO A 239 -15.48 12.40 -2.24
N GLY A 240 -14.23 12.13 -1.87
CA GLY A 240 -13.76 12.21 -0.50
C GLY A 240 -12.25 12.40 -0.41
N VAL A 241 -11.79 12.89 0.75
CA VAL A 241 -10.37 13.01 1.09
C VAL A 241 -10.16 12.45 2.48
N LEU A 242 -9.23 11.52 2.65
CA LEU A 242 -8.92 10.85 3.91
C LEU A 242 -7.55 11.28 4.40
N LEU A 243 -7.47 11.71 5.66
CA LEU A 243 -6.19 11.79 6.37
C LEU A 243 -5.73 10.41 6.82
N GLU A 244 -4.57 9.98 6.33
CA GLU A 244 -3.92 8.75 6.77
C GLU A 244 -2.84 9.03 7.82
N ARG A 245 -3.00 8.40 8.98
CA ARG A 245 -2.09 8.43 10.12
C ARG A 245 -1.97 7.01 10.66
N ASP A 246 -0.81 6.37 10.47
CA ASP A 246 -0.59 4.96 10.82
C ASP A 246 0.28 4.72 12.04
N ASP A 247 1.06 5.71 12.42
CA ASP A 247 2.01 5.63 13.53
C ASP A 247 2.23 7.03 14.12
N ASP A 248 2.99 7.10 15.21
CA ASP A 248 3.31 8.34 15.94
C ASP A 248 2.09 9.26 16.12
N PHE A 249 1.04 8.68 16.71
CA PHE A 249 -0.28 9.31 16.83
C PHE A 249 -0.21 10.57 17.72
N PRO A 250 -0.48 11.77 17.16
CA PRO A 250 -0.41 13.02 17.92
C PRO A 250 -1.67 13.22 18.77
N ALA A 251 -1.70 14.31 19.53
CA ALA A 251 -2.88 14.69 20.30
C ALA A 251 -4.10 14.95 19.39
N GLU A 252 -5.31 14.74 19.92
CA GLU A 252 -6.58 14.91 19.19
C GLU A 252 -6.73 16.31 18.55
N ALA A 253 -6.23 17.35 19.21
CA ALA A 253 -6.25 18.72 18.70
C ALA A 253 -5.37 18.91 17.45
N GLU A 254 -4.26 18.18 17.34
CA GLU A 254 -3.38 18.24 16.17
C GLU A 254 -4.05 17.53 14.98
N LEU A 255 -4.63 16.35 15.20
CA LEU A 255 -5.43 15.65 14.18
C LEU A 255 -6.59 16.52 13.67
N ALA A 256 -7.30 17.19 14.57
CA ALA A 256 -8.36 18.13 14.22
C ALA A 256 -7.83 19.31 13.37
N GLY A 257 -6.63 19.81 13.67
CA GLY A 257 -5.95 20.84 12.89
C GLY A 257 -5.60 20.38 11.47
N GLU A 258 -5.07 19.17 11.32
CA GLU A 258 -4.77 18.58 10.01
C GLU A 258 -6.05 18.40 9.17
N LEU A 259 -7.12 17.87 9.78
CA LEU A 259 -8.43 17.75 9.13
C LEU A 259 -9.01 19.11 8.72
N ALA A 260 -8.83 20.14 9.54
CA ALA A 260 -9.26 21.50 9.20
C ALA A 260 -8.48 22.07 8.01
N ALA A 261 -7.16 21.83 7.93
CA ALA A 261 -6.35 22.23 6.79
C ALA A 261 -6.79 21.53 5.50
N ILE A 262 -7.08 20.23 5.56
CA ILE A 262 -7.62 19.46 4.42
C ILE A 262 -8.98 20.01 3.99
N ARG A 263 -9.90 20.25 4.94
CA ARG A 263 -11.21 20.85 4.65
C ARG A 263 -11.06 22.23 4.00
N ALA A 264 -10.11 23.05 4.44
CA ALA A 264 -9.85 24.35 3.84
C ALA A 264 -9.46 24.23 2.36
N VAL A 265 -8.62 23.25 1.99
CA VAL A 265 -8.24 22.99 0.60
C VAL A 265 -9.43 22.50 -0.24
N VAL A 266 -10.23 21.58 0.30
CA VAL A 266 -11.37 21.00 -0.44
C VAL A 266 -12.50 22.02 -0.67
N THR A 267 -12.70 22.94 0.29
CA THR A 267 -13.76 23.95 0.26
C THR A 267 -13.35 25.27 -0.41
N ALA A 268 -12.05 25.58 -0.44
CA ALA A 268 -11.51 26.62 -1.28
C ALA A 268 -11.71 26.17 -2.74
N GLY A 269 -12.81 26.61 -3.36
CA GLY A 269 -13.07 26.32 -4.77
C GLY A 269 -11.87 26.65 -5.66
N PRO A 270 -11.80 26.09 -6.89
CA PRO A 270 -10.69 26.39 -7.80
C PRO A 270 -10.52 27.91 -7.90
N PRO A 271 -9.28 28.43 -7.87
CA PRO A 271 -9.07 29.86 -8.11
C PRO A 271 -9.79 30.22 -9.41
N ALA A 272 -10.61 31.28 -9.38
CA ALA A 272 -11.29 31.75 -10.57
C ALA A 272 -10.25 31.85 -11.70
N PRO A 273 -10.55 31.33 -12.91
CA PRO A 273 -9.60 31.42 -14.01
C PRO A 273 -9.21 32.89 -14.14
N GLY A 274 -7.92 33.16 -13.96
CA GLY A 274 -7.37 34.50 -14.06
C GLY A 274 -7.89 35.12 -15.34
N ARG A 275 -8.65 36.20 -15.20
CA ARG A 275 -9.25 36.95 -16.31
C ARG A 275 -8.16 37.14 -17.37
N PRO A 276 -8.30 36.62 -18.60
CA PRO A 276 -7.28 36.84 -19.62
C PRO A 276 -7.07 38.35 -19.77
N ALA A 277 -5.80 38.76 -19.76
CA ALA A 277 -5.43 40.13 -20.04
C ALA A 277 -6.07 40.52 -21.39
N ALA A 278 -6.70 41.69 -21.40
CA ALA A 278 -7.44 42.20 -22.56
C ALA A 278 -6.57 42.12 -23.82
N PRO A 279 -7.07 41.57 -24.95
CA PRO A 279 -6.32 41.52 -26.17
C PRO A 279 -6.13 42.94 -26.72
N GLY A 280 -4.87 43.31 -26.94
CA GLY A 280 -4.51 44.49 -27.71
C GLY A 280 -5.05 44.38 -29.13
N SER A 281 -5.65 45.48 -29.60
CA SER A 281 -6.24 45.65 -30.92
C SER A 281 -5.24 45.37 -32.05
N GLY A 282 -5.55 44.40 -32.91
CA GLY A 282 -4.93 44.14 -34.20
C GLY A 282 -5.98 43.60 -35.19
N PRO A 283 -5.87 43.87 -36.51
CA PRO A 283 -7.04 43.93 -37.39
C PRO A 283 -7.50 42.57 -37.93
N ALA A 284 -8.76 42.59 -38.37
CA ALA A 284 -9.60 41.49 -38.81
C ALA A 284 -9.05 40.63 -39.96
N ALA A 285 -9.28 39.33 -39.89
CA ALA A 285 -9.24 38.42 -41.03
C ALA A 285 -10.29 37.30 -40.91
N ALA A 286 -11.16 37.26 -41.93
CA ALA A 286 -11.90 36.15 -42.54
C ALA A 286 -12.57 35.05 -41.68
N GLU A 287 -13.90 34.98 -41.81
CA GLU A 287 -14.77 33.87 -41.40
C GLU A 287 -14.47 32.56 -42.15
N PRO A 288 -14.55 31.39 -41.48
CA PRO A 288 -14.79 30.11 -42.12
C PRO A 288 -16.27 29.68 -42.02
N ARG A 289 -16.74 29.05 -43.11
CA ARG A 289 -18.05 28.44 -43.29
C ARG A 289 -18.23 27.15 -42.46
N PRO A 290 -19.47 26.69 -42.22
CA PRO A 290 -19.75 25.60 -41.29
C PRO A 290 -19.58 24.24 -41.97
N ASP A 291 -18.75 23.37 -41.41
CA ASP A 291 -18.72 21.95 -41.76
C ASP A 291 -19.34 21.08 -40.65
N ALA A 292 -20.31 20.30 -41.13
CA ALA A 292 -20.95 19.08 -40.62
C ALA A 292 -20.68 18.60 -39.18
N ALA A 293 -21.79 18.48 -38.45
CA ALA A 293 -21.91 17.67 -37.24
C ALA A 293 -21.59 16.18 -37.51
N PRO A 294 -20.98 15.45 -36.57
CA PRO A 294 -20.95 14.00 -36.62
C PRO A 294 -22.25 13.40 -36.09
N ASP A 295 -22.72 12.39 -36.82
CA ASP A 295 -23.88 11.54 -36.61
C ASP A 295 -23.80 10.73 -35.29
N PRO A 296 -24.86 10.62 -34.47
CA PRO A 296 -24.85 9.83 -33.25
C PRO A 296 -25.41 8.42 -33.51
N ALA A 297 -24.58 7.46 -33.93
CA ALA A 297 -24.96 6.05 -33.89
C ALA A 297 -23.77 5.10 -34.08
N ALA A 298 -23.22 4.60 -32.99
CA ALA A 298 -22.75 3.22 -32.92
C ALA A 298 -22.92 2.75 -31.47
N ALA A 299 -23.89 1.86 -31.26
CA ALA A 299 -24.01 1.11 -30.02
C ALA A 299 -22.71 0.34 -29.75
N PRO A 300 -22.30 0.13 -28.49
CA PRO A 300 -21.25 -0.83 -28.21
C PRO A 300 -21.81 -2.22 -28.58
N ASP A 301 -21.21 -2.81 -29.61
CA ASP A 301 -21.45 -4.20 -29.97
C ASP A 301 -21.01 -5.10 -28.81
N ALA A 302 -21.63 -6.27 -28.74
CA ALA A 302 -21.59 -7.23 -27.65
C ALA A 302 -20.18 -7.49 -27.09
N ALA A 303 -20.13 -7.67 -25.77
CA ALA A 303 -18.98 -8.07 -24.96
C ALA A 303 -18.03 -9.04 -25.69
N ASP A 304 -16.87 -8.53 -26.13
CA ASP A 304 -15.69 -9.35 -26.31
C ASP A 304 -15.31 -9.88 -24.92
N GLU A 305 -15.52 -11.17 -24.68
CA GLU A 305 -14.92 -11.82 -23.52
C GLU A 305 -13.40 -11.57 -23.59
N PRO A 306 -12.79 -10.99 -22.55
CA PRO A 306 -11.36 -10.73 -22.58
C PRO A 306 -10.61 -12.05 -22.78
N LEU A 307 -9.78 -12.10 -23.82
CA LEU A 307 -8.92 -13.25 -24.11
C LEU A 307 -8.11 -13.60 -22.84
N PRO A 308 -7.92 -14.90 -22.53
CA PRO A 308 -7.11 -15.31 -21.40
C PRO A 308 -5.73 -14.67 -21.48
N VAL A 309 -5.21 -14.17 -20.36
CA VAL A 309 -3.82 -13.68 -20.30
C VAL A 309 -2.92 -14.81 -20.78
N GLU A 310 -2.05 -14.51 -21.73
CA GLU A 310 -1.11 -15.53 -22.20
C GLU A 310 -0.32 -16.07 -21.02
N GLU A 311 -0.29 -17.39 -20.86
CA GLU A 311 0.52 -18.06 -19.82
C GLU A 311 2.00 -17.61 -19.88
N SER A 312 2.43 -17.22 -21.08
CA SER A 312 3.74 -16.63 -21.36
C SER A 312 3.97 -15.31 -20.61
N ALA A 313 2.99 -14.40 -20.58
CA ALA A 313 3.05 -13.11 -19.90
C ALA A 313 3.08 -13.29 -18.37
N ARG A 314 2.19 -14.13 -17.82
CA ARG A 314 2.17 -14.45 -16.39
C ARG A 314 3.50 -15.04 -15.92
N THR A 315 4.08 -15.95 -16.71
CA THR A 315 5.40 -16.54 -16.43
C THR A 315 6.51 -15.48 -16.40
N ARG A 316 6.54 -14.54 -17.35
CA ARG A 316 7.53 -13.44 -17.38
C ARG A 316 7.40 -12.53 -16.15
N VAL A 317 6.19 -12.15 -15.79
CA VAL A 317 5.92 -11.35 -14.59
C VAL A 317 6.35 -12.10 -13.32
N ALA A 318 6.03 -13.40 -13.21
CA ALA A 318 6.42 -14.24 -12.08
C ALA A 318 7.94 -14.30 -11.90
N LEU A 319 8.69 -14.54 -12.98
CA LEU A 319 10.15 -14.59 -12.95
C LEU A 319 10.76 -13.25 -12.52
N GLY A 320 10.27 -12.14 -13.05
CA GLY A 320 10.73 -10.80 -12.67
C GLY A 320 10.49 -10.48 -11.19
N GLN A 321 9.26 -10.74 -10.72
CA GLN A 321 8.87 -10.55 -9.32
C GLN A 321 9.66 -11.46 -8.37
N ALA A 322 9.85 -12.74 -8.71
CA ALA A 322 10.63 -13.68 -7.93
C ALA A 322 12.10 -13.26 -7.81
N ALA A 323 12.71 -12.82 -8.92
CA ALA A 323 14.10 -12.36 -8.92
C ALA A 323 14.29 -11.10 -8.06
N LEU A 324 13.39 -10.11 -8.20
CA LEU A 324 13.43 -8.90 -7.38
C LEU A 324 13.18 -9.21 -5.90
N LEU A 325 12.13 -9.96 -5.59
CA LEU A 325 11.78 -10.27 -4.20
C LEU A 325 12.89 -11.09 -3.53
N SER A 326 13.49 -12.04 -4.23
CA SER A 326 14.66 -12.78 -3.73
C SER A 326 15.83 -11.85 -3.37
N ALA A 327 16.08 -10.80 -4.16
CA ALA A 327 17.13 -9.84 -3.86
C ALA A 327 16.79 -8.97 -2.64
N LEU A 328 15.51 -8.63 -2.48
CA LEU A 328 15.02 -7.82 -1.37
C LEU A 328 14.99 -8.56 -0.04
N VAL A 329 14.57 -9.84 -0.03
CA VAL A 329 14.28 -10.57 1.21
C VAL A 329 15.07 -11.84 1.43
N ALA A 330 15.78 -12.35 0.42
CA ALA A 330 16.58 -13.58 0.52
C ALA A 330 18.08 -13.35 0.29
N GLY A 331 18.50 -12.12 0.02
CA GLY A 331 19.91 -11.75 -0.14
C GLY A 331 20.56 -12.25 -1.44
N THR A 332 19.74 -12.59 -2.45
CA THR A 332 20.29 -12.92 -3.78
C THR A 332 20.85 -11.66 -4.46
N PRO A 333 21.70 -11.80 -5.49
CA PRO A 333 22.16 -10.64 -6.26
C PRO A 333 21.00 -9.83 -6.82
N VAL A 334 21.15 -8.50 -6.85
CA VAL A 334 20.19 -7.58 -7.45
C VAL A 334 20.11 -7.85 -8.96
N PRO A 335 18.91 -8.07 -9.53
CA PRO A 335 18.74 -8.31 -10.96
C PRO A 335 19.28 -7.15 -11.81
N GLU A 336 19.60 -7.43 -13.07
CA GLU A 336 20.10 -6.42 -14.00
C GLU A 336 19.10 -5.27 -14.21
N GLY A 337 19.62 -4.06 -14.47
CA GLY A 337 18.80 -2.87 -14.73
C GLY A 337 18.30 -2.13 -13.48
N PHE A 338 18.28 -2.76 -12.30
CA PHE A 338 17.88 -2.07 -11.06
C PHE A 338 19.01 -1.22 -10.45
N ASP A 339 18.62 -0.08 -9.86
CA ASP A 339 19.52 0.70 -8.99
C ASP A 339 19.81 -0.08 -7.69
N ARG A 340 21.03 -0.63 -7.62
CA ARG A 340 21.50 -1.41 -6.47
C ARG A 340 21.47 -0.64 -5.15
N ARG A 341 21.63 0.68 -5.15
CA ARG A 341 21.55 1.50 -3.92
C ARG A 341 20.10 1.54 -3.45
N ARG A 342 19.14 1.83 -4.34
CA ARG A 342 17.70 1.89 -4.00
C ARG A 342 17.20 0.52 -3.53
N ILE A 343 17.58 -0.57 -4.18
CA ILE A 343 17.21 -1.93 -3.76
C ILE A 343 17.75 -2.26 -2.36
N ARG A 344 18.99 -1.88 -2.03
CA ARG A 344 19.51 -2.07 -0.66
C ARG A 344 18.77 -1.22 0.38
N VAL A 345 18.33 -0.01 0.03
CA VAL A 345 17.52 0.82 0.94
C VAL A 345 16.16 0.17 1.15
N GLN A 346 15.50 -0.33 0.09
CA GLN A 346 14.23 -1.07 0.21
C GLN A 346 14.39 -2.31 1.08
N ALA A 347 15.39 -3.15 0.82
CA ALA A 347 15.65 -4.37 1.59
C ALA A 347 15.81 -4.08 3.10
N ARG A 348 16.55 -3.01 3.44
CA ARG A 348 16.71 -2.57 4.84
C ARG A 348 15.40 -2.07 5.44
N ALA A 349 14.60 -1.33 4.66
CA ALA A 349 13.30 -0.84 5.10
C ALA A 349 12.33 -2.01 5.37
N LEU A 350 12.29 -3.03 4.51
CA LEU A 350 11.49 -4.24 4.71
C LEU A 350 11.91 -5.00 5.97
N ALA A 351 13.21 -5.23 6.16
CA ALA A 351 13.72 -5.91 7.36
C ALA A 351 13.43 -5.13 8.65
N ALA A 352 13.52 -3.79 8.59
CA ALA A 352 13.13 -2.90 9.69
C ALA A 352 11.65 -3.00 10.03
N LYS A 353 10.76 -2.83 9.03
CA LYS A 353 9.30 -2.97 9.20
C LYS A 353 8.94 -4.33 9.78
N ARG A 354 9.62 -5.40 9.33
CA ARG A 354 9.45 -6.75 9.88
C ARG A 354 9.83 -6.84 11.34
N ALA A 355 10.95 -6.25 11.75
CA ALA A 355 11.36 -6.20 13.15
C ALA A 355 10.29 -5.50 14.01
N ASP A 356 9.73 -4.40 13.52
CA ASP A 356 8.73 -3.62 14.24
C ASP A 356 7.41 -4.41 14.39
N VAL A 357 6.97 -5.12 13.34
CA VAL A 357 5.82 -6.03 13.40
C VAL A 357 6.06 -7.18 14.39
N VAL A 358 7.24 -7.80 14.35
CA VAL A 358 7.59 -8.89 15.27
C VAL A 358 7.65 -8.41 16.72
N ALA A 359 8.19 -7.21 16.97
CA ALA A 359 8.22 -6.60 18.30
C ALA A 359 6.81 -6.35 18.84
N ARG A 360 5.86 -5.90 18.02
CA ARG A 360 4.45 -5.74 18.44
C ARG A 360 3.78 -7.09 18.78
N LEU A 361 4.10 -8.15 18.04
CA LEU A 361 3.55 -9.48 18.28
C LEU A 361 4.22 -10.23 19.45
N ALA A 362 5.47 -9.90 19.75
CA ALA A 362 6.28 -10.52 20.78
C ALA A 362 7.03 -9.42 21.58
N PRO A 363 6.31 -8.60 22.37
CA PRO A 363 6.88 -7.44 23.06
C PRO A 363 7.93 -7.82 24.10
N GLU A 364 7.94 -9.08 24.57
CA GLU A 364 8.96 -9.56 25.51
C GLU A 364 10.33 -9.71 24.85
N LEU A 365 10.43 -9.84 23.52
CA LEU A 365 11.71 -9.99 22.83
C LEU A 365 12.60 -8.75 22.97
N PRO A 366 12.13 -7.51 22.69
CA PRO A 366 12.84 -6.29 23.05
C PRO A 366 13.31 -6.25 24.51
N GLU A 367 12.43 -6.57 25.47
CA GLU A 367 12.78 -6.56 26.89
C GLU A 367 13.85 -7.57 27.27
N ILE A 368 13.82 -8.76 26.66
CA ILE A 368 14.80 -9.83 26.90
C ILE A 368 16.17 -9.45 26.31
N LEU A 369 16.19 -8.77 25.17
CA LEU A 369 17.43 -8.43 24.46
C LEU A 369 18.08 -7.12 24.93
N GLY A 370 17.51 -6.46 25.94
CA GLY A 370 18.09 -5.25 26.54
C GLY A 370 17.54 -3.94 25.97
N GLY A 371 16.37 -3.98 25.34
CA GLY A 371 15.64 -2.81 24.84
C GLY A 371 15.41 -2.82 23.33
N PRO A 372 14.75 -1.78 22.80
CA PRO A 372 14.41 -1.67 21.38
C PRO A 372 15.62 -1.68 20.45
N ASP A 373 16.68 -0.92 20.79
CA ASP A 373 17.86 -0.80 19.91
C ASP A 373 18.66 -2.10 19.80
N PRO A 374 19.04 -2.79 20.91
CA PRO A 374 19.72 -4.08 20.80
C PRO A 374 18.88 -5.16 20.10
N TYR A 375 17.55 -5.16 20.32
CA TYR A 375 16.64 -6.05 19.60
C TYR A 375 16.66 -5.79 18.10
N ARG A 376 16.55 -4.52 17.70
CA ARG A 376 16.50 -4.13 16.29
C ARG A 376 17.81 -4.48 15.60
N GLU A 377 18.96 -4.21 16.22
CA GLU A 377 20.26 -4.61 15.69
C GLU A 377 20.36 -6.14 15.50
N ALA A 378 19.95 -6.91 16.51
CA ALA A 378 19.96 -8.37 16.46
C ALA A 378 19.03 -8.91 15.36
N PHE A 379 17.83 -8.36 15.22
CA PHE A 379 16.86 -8.78 14.19
C PHE A 379 17.35 -8.46 12.78
N LEU A 380 17.88 -7.25 12.56
CA LEU A 380 18.46 -6.86 11.28
C LEU A 380 19.69 -7.73 10.93
N SER A 381 20.49 -8.14 11.92
CA SER A 381 21.56 -9.11 11.70
C SER A 381 21.03 -10.50 11.32
N TYR A 382 19.92 -10.93 11.91
CA TYR A 382 19.27 -12.21 11.61
C TYR A 382 18.70 -12.24 10.18
N ALA A 383 18.05 -11.15 9.75
CA ALA A 383 17.41 -11.04 8.45
C ALA A 383 18.38 -11.06 7.26
N LYS A 384 19.64 -10.60 7.42
CA LYS A 384 20.64 -10.49 6.33
C LYS A 384 20.94 -11.78 5.56
N GLY A 385 20.61 -12.95 6.11
CA GLY A 385 20.90 -14.25 5.48
C GLY A 385 19.75 -15.23 5.51
N ARG A 386 18.52 -14.75 5.70
CA ARG A 386 17.34 -15.61 5.79
C ARG A 386 16.20 -15.07 4.92
N PRO A 387 15.68 -15.88 3.99
CA PRO A 387 14.49 -15.53 3.21
C PRO A 387 13.33 -15.14 4.14
N MET A 388 12.68 -14.02 3.86
CA MET A 388 11.41 -13.67 4.51
C MET A 388 10.27 -14.39 3.79
N THR A 389 9.53 -15.22 4.52
CA THR A 389 8.35 -15.94 4.03
C THR A 389 7.09 -15.41 4.73
N ALA A 390 5.91 -15.97 4.48
CA ALA A 390 4.72 -15.55 5.22
C ALA A 390 4.77 -16.00 6.69
N GLY A 391 4.26 -15.16 7.61
CA GLY A 391 3.98 -15.53 9.01
C GLY A 391 4.89 -14.92 10.07
N TYR A 392 4.48 -13.75 10.61
CA TYR A 392 5.27 -13.02 11.61
C TYR A 392 5.50 -13.76 12.94
N ARG A 393 4.54 -14.58 13.39
CA ARG A 393 4.71 -15.42 14.59
C ARG A 393 5.83 -16.44 14.40
N ARG A 394 5.98 -16.98 13.18
CA ARG A 394 7.04 -17.91 12.85
C ARG A 394 8.40 -17.21 12.88
N ASP A 395 8.48 -15.99 12.35
CA ASP A 395 9.72 -15.21 12.42
C ASP A 395 10.16 -14.97 13.87
N ALA A 396 9.24 -14.62 14.76
CA ALA A 396 9.56 -14.42 16.18
C ALA A 396 10.23 -15.66 16.80
N LEU A 397 9.69 -16.85 16.48
CA LEU A 397 10.22 -18.13 16.94
C LEU A 397 11.56 -18.48 16.28
N ASP A 398 11.68 -18.29 14.97
CA ASP A 398 12.91 -18.61 14.22
C ASP A 398 14.05 -17.64 14.55
N PHE A 399 13.73 -16.38 14.85
CA PHE A 399 14.67 -15.38 15.34
C PHE A 399 15.19 -15.76 16.73
N ALA A 400 14.30 -16.05 17.67
CA ALA A 400 14.68 -16.51 19.00
C ALA A 400 15.51 -17.81 18.94
N GLU A 401 15.14 -18.75 18.06
CA GLU A 401 15.90 -19.99 17.80
C GLU A 401 17.32 -19.68 17.29
N ASP A 402 17.47 -18.75 16.32
CA ASP A 402 18.78 -18.35 15.79
C ASP A 402 19.69 -17.77 16.89
N LEU A 403 19.14 -16.90 17.74
CA LEU A 403 19.88 -16.32 18.86
C LEU A 403 20.35 -17.41 19.83
N LEU A 404 19.47 -18.32 20.23
CA LEU A 404 19.81 -19.41 21.15
C LEU A 404 20.87 -20.36 20.56
N ILE A 405 20.81 -20.66 19.26
CA ILE A 405 21.83 -21.46 18.56
C ILE A 405 23.19 -20.76 18.55
N ARG A 406 23.19 -19.42 18.50
CA ARG A 406 24.40 -18.58 18.48
C ARG A 406 24.91 -18.24 19.88
N ASP A 407 24.32 -18.81 20.93
CA ASP A 407 24.62 -18.50 22.33
C ASP A 407 24.37 -17.01 22.68
N LEU A 408 23.39 -16.38 22.03
CA LEU A 408 22.94 -15.02 22.28
C LEU A 408 21.60 -15.01 23.05
N PRO A 409 21.32 -13.94 23.81
CA PRO A 409 22.25 -12.87 24.21
C PRO A 409 23.35 -13.39 25.14
N ALA A 410 24.47 -12.67 25.22
CA ALA A 410 25.64 -13.07 26.03
C ALA A 410 25.33 -13.14 27.53
N ASP A 411 24.40 -12.30 28.01
CA ASP A 411 23.92 -12.33 29.39
C ASP A 411 23.20 -13.68 29.68
N PRO A 412 23.71 -14.49 30.64
CA PRO A 412 23.08 -15.75 31.02
C PRO A 412 21.65 -15.60 31.54
N VAL A 413 21.29 -14.47 32.17
CA VAL A 413 19.93 -14.24 32.68
C VAL A 413 18.97 -14.03 31.52
N ALA A 414 19.27 -13.09 30.62
CA ALA A 414 18.50 -12.86 29.41
C ALA A 414 18.38 -14.13 28.54
N ARG A 415 19.45 -14.91 28.38
CA ARG A 415 19.41 -16.18 27.62
C ARG A 415 18.51 -17.24 28.26
N ARG A 416 18.44 -17.31 29.60
CA ARG A 416 17.45 -18.16 30.29
C ARG A 416 16.03 -17.69 30.05
N ARG A 417 15.76 -16.38 30.10
CA ARG A 417 14.45 -15.80 29.77
C ARG A 417 14.05 -16.12 28.33
N LEU A 418 14.96 -15.94 27.37
CA LEU A 418 14.72 -16.27 25.95
C LEU A 418 14.43 -17.76 25.77
N THR A 419 15.16 -18.63 26.47
CA THR A 419 14.93 -20.08 26.44
C THR A 419 13.55 -20.45 26.98
N ALA A 420 13.10 -19.82 28.07
CA ALA A 420 11.76 -20.04 28.62
C ALA A 420 10.69 -19.54 27.64
N TRP A 421 10.82 -18.29 27.16
CA TRP A 421 9.91 -17.70 26.18
C TRP A 421 9.71 -18.58 24.93
N TRP A 422 10.80 -19.16 24.41
CA TRP A 422 10.77 -20.04 23.25
C TRP A 422 10.14 -21.42 23.57
N ARG A 423 10.45 -22.00 24.73
CA ARG A 423 9.88 -23.27 25.19
C ARG A 423 8.37 -23.19 25.37
N ASP A 424 7.90 -22.11 25.98
CA ASP A 424 6.48 -21.92 26.29
C ASP A 424 5.63 -21.87 25.00
N ARG A 425 6.22 -21.42 23.89
CA ARG A 425 5.54 -21.29 22.58
C ARG A 425 5.74 -22.47 21.65
N THR A 426 6.78 -23.27 21.84
CA THR A 426 7.11 -24.41 20.95
C THR A 426 6.87 -25.78 21.59
N GLY A 427 6.78 -25.87 22.92
CA GLY A 427 6.69 -27.11 23.66
C GLY A 427 7.96 -27.98 23.61
N ALA A 428 9.07 -27.49 23.04
CA ALA A 428 10.29 -28.28 22.79
C ALA A 428 11.53 -27.70 23.51
N ARG A 429 12.62 -28.47 23.61
CA ARG A 429 13.93 -27.91 24.01
C ARG A 429 14.59 -27.21 22.81
N PRO A 430 15.22 -26.03 22.99
CA PRO A 430 15.90 -25.33 21.89
C PRO A 430 16.96 -26.21 21.24
N PRO A 431 17.08 -26.21 19.90
CA PRO A 431 18.10 -26.98 19.21
C PRO A 431 19.51 -26.48 19.54
N ARG A 432 20.45 -27.43 19.66
CA ARG A 432 21.88 -27.14 19.86
C ARG A 432 22.57 -26.90 18.51
N ARG A 433 23.72 -26.23 18.53
CA ARG A 433 24.58 -25.94 17.34
C ARG A 433 24.72 -27.10 16.34
N ILE A 434 24.79 -28.35 16.81
CA ILE A 434 24.97 -29.56 15.98
C ILE A 434 23.77 -29.84 15.06
N VAL A 435 22.55 -29.39 15.41
CA VAL A 435 21.31 -29.67 14.66
C VAL A 435 21.21 -28.86 13.36
N ARG A 436 21.92 -27.72 13.26
CA ARG A 436 21.88 -26.85 12.06
C ARG A 436 22.54 -27.49 10.84
N TRP A 437 23.58 -28.29 11.03
CA TRP A 437 24.23 -29.01 9.92
C TRP A 437 23.26 -30.00 9.25
N ALA A 438 22.43 -30.68 10.04
CA ALA A 438 21.43 -31.60 9.52
C ALA A 438 20.29 -30.88 8.75
N ARG A 439 19.79 -29.74 9.27
CA ARG A 439 18.70 -28.99 8.61
C ARG A 439 19.17 -28.19 7.37
N ALA A 440 20.38 -27.64 7.38
CA ALA A 440 20.93 -26.92 6.23
C ALA A 440 21.27 -27.85 5.04
N LEU A 441 21.59 -29.12 5.31
CA LEU A 441 21.75 -30.15 4.29
C LEU A 441 20.39 -30.69 3.80
N ALA A 442 19.41 -30.82 4.68
CA ALA A 442 18.05 -31.23 4.29
C ALA A 442 17.31 -30.17 3.45
N GLY A 443 17.52 -28.87 3.71
CA GLY A 443 16.90 -27.78 2.94
C GLY A 443 17.55 -27.48 1.58
N ARG A 444 18.62 -28.20 1.19
CA ARG A 444 19.20 -28.15 -0.17
C ARG A 444 18.75 -29.32 -1.05
N ALA A 445 17.96 -30.24 -0.51
CA ALA A 445 17.52 -31.47 -1.17
C ALA A 445 15.98 -31.57 -1.30
N ALA A 446 15.25 -30.46 -1.17
CA ALA A 446 13.80 -30.40 -1.33
C ALA A 446 13.43 -29.26 -2.29
#